data_AF-S4RGD6-F1
#
_entry.id   AF-S4RGD6-F1
#
_cell.length_a   1.000
_cell.length_b   1.000
_cell.length_c   1.000
_cell.angle_alpha   90.00
_cell.angle_beta   90.00
_cell.angle_gamma   90.00
#
_symmetry.space_group_name_H-M   'P 1'
#
loop_
_entity.id
_entity.type
_entity.pdbx_description
1 polymer ?
#
loop_
_entity_poly.entity_id
_entity_poly.type
_entity_poly.pdbx_seq_one_letter_code
_entity_poly.pdbx_strand_id
1 'polypeptide(L)'
;RYVNNYDQLLNFNCPSHQSISQVQSIHDNGKEDRMWDFRCKGTFDTSRTVTCTQSNYVNNFDEAFSFSCPFHSALNGMESYHDNGKEDRRWKYNCCAQSNVCFSECLWTDYVNNWDEQFSWTVPDSYFLAGVSSYHDNGKEDRRWKYHFCKKISC
;
A
#
# COMPACT_ATOMS: atom_id res chain seq x y z
N ARG A 1 -1.01 1.85 -15.83
CA ARG A 1 -0.13 0.80 -16.41
C ARG A 1 0.47 0.08 -15.22
N TYR A 2 0.31 -1.24 -15.11
CA TYR A 2 0.89 -2.01 -14.01
C TYR A 2 2.41 -1.80 -13.89
N VAL A 3 2.89 -1.67 -12.66
CA VAL A 3 4.28 -1.35 -12.31
C VAL A 3 5.14 -2.61 -12.08
N ASN A 4 4.51 -3.78 -12.00
CA ASN A 4 5.16 -5.09 -12.01
C ASN A 4 4.42 -6.06 -12.95
N ASN A 5 5.07 -7.16 -13.28
CA ASN A 5 4.44 -8.35 -13.87
C ASN A 5 4.24 -9.41 -12.78
N TYR A 6 3.47 -10.47 -13.09
CA TYR A 6 3.34 -11.65 -12.25
C TYR A 6 4.69 -12.33 -11.99
N ASP A 7 4.85 -12.92 -10.81
CA ASP A 7 6.05 -13.59 -10.26
C ASP A 7 7.28 -12.67 -10.18
N GLN A 8 7.09 -11.38 -10.46
CA GLN A 8 8.17 -10.38 -10.44
C GLN A 8 8.07 -9.48 -9.22
N LEU A 9 9.21 -8.87 -8.91
CA LEU A 9 9.35 -7.86 -7.88
C LEU A 9 8.41 -6.68 -8.16
N LEU A 10 7.67 -6.30 -7.12
CA LEU A 10 7.06 -4.97 -7.00
C LEU A 10 8.03 -4.07 -6.24
N ASN A 11 8.40 -2.94 -6.83
CA ASN A 11 9.13 -1.88 -6.14
C ASN A 11 8.63 -0.53 -6.66
N PHE A 12 7.74 0.11 -5.89
CA PHE A 12 7.12 1.36 -6.27
C PHE A 12 7.22 2.39 -5.15
N ASN A 13 7.60 3.62 -5.53
CA ASN A 13 7.54 4.80 -4.68
C ASN A 13 6.94 5.96 -5.49
N CYS A 14 6.03 6.71 -4.87
CA CYS A 14 5.57 7.96 -5.44
C CYS A 14 6.73 8.98 -5.53
N PRO A 15 6.68 9.92 -6.49
CA PRO A 15 7.66 11.00 -6.58
C PRO A 15 7.78 11.80 -5.28
N SER A 16 8.87 12.55 -5.15
CA SER A 16 9.08 13.43 -3.99
C SER A 16 7.85 14.31 -3.73
N HIS A 17 7.54 14.50 -2.44
CA HIS A 17 6.41 15.29 -1.95
C HIS A 17 5.00 14.71 -2.23
N GLN A 18 4.92 13.49 -2.77
CA GLN A 18 3.67 12.81 -3.04
C GLN A 18 3.50 11.54 -2.20
N SER A 19 2.26 11.09 -2.06
CA SER A 19 1.90 9.81 -1.47
C SER A 19 0.90 9.08 -2.36
N ILE A 20 0.70 7.79 -2.11
CA ILE A 20 -0.26 6.98 -2.85
C ILE A 20 -1.68 7.52 -2.64
N SER A 21 -2.42 7.67 -3.74
CA SER A 21 -3.80 8.16 -3.80
C SER A 21 -4.78 7.16 -4.40
N GLN A 22 -4.28 6.17 -5.14
CA GLN A 22 -5.07 5.05 -5.65
C GLN A 22 -4.21 3.80 -5.68
N VAL A 23 -4.81 2.67 -5.32
CA VAL A 23 -4.22 1.34 -5.50
C VAL A 23 -5.13 0.53 -6.40
N GLN A 24 -4.56 -0.07 -7.44
CA GLN A 24 -5.24 -0.99 -8.33
C GLN A 24 -4.45 -2.29 -8.40
N SER A 25 -5.15 -3.41 -8.45
CA SER A 25 -4.52 -4.71 -8.61
C SER A 25 -5.42 -5.68 -9.37
N ILE A 26 -4.79 -6.57 -10.12
CA ILE A 26 -5.41 -7.70 -10.81
C ILE A 26 -4.66 -8.98 -10.44
N HIS A 27 -5.41 -10.06 -10.24
CA HIS A 27 -4.90 -11.40 -9.93
C HIS A 27 -5.01 -12.31 -11.17
N ASP A 28 -4.17 -13.34 -11.24
CA ASP A 28 -4.21 -14.39 -12.25
C ASP A 28 -4.07 -15.77 -11.60
N ASN A 29 -5.10 -16.62 -11.74
CA ASN A 29 -5.12 -17.96 -11.15
C ASN A 29 -4.13 -18.95 -11.78
N GLY A 30 -3.49 -18.61 -12.91
CA GLY A 30 -2.43 -19.45 -13.47
C GLY A 30 -1.09 -19.19 -12.79
N LYS A 31 -0.88 -17.96 -12.33
CA LYS A 31 0.32 -17.52 -11.62
C LYS A 31 0.15 -17.46 -10.10
N GLU A 32 -1.11 -17.45 -9.66
CA GLU A 32 -1.49 -17.21 -8.26
C GLU A 32 -0.77 -15.99 -7.68
N ASP A 33 -0.83 -14.91 -8.46
CA ASP A 33 -0.10 -13.68 -8.18
C ASP A 33 -0.85 -12.44 -8.66
N ARG A 34 -0.45 -11.28 -8.12
CA ARG A 34 -1.03 -9.97 -8.41
C ARG A 34 -0.07 -9.02 -9.09
N MET A 35 -0.56 -8.35 -10.14
CA MET A 35 0.03 -7.12 -10.67
C MET A 35 -0.57 -5.90 -9.97
N TRP A 36 0.21 -4.84 -9.86
CA TRP A 36 -0.12 -3.64 -9.10
C TRP A 36 0.04 -2.38 -9.94
N ASP A 37 -0.83 -1.41 -9.75
CA ASP A 37 -0.75 -0.07 -10.34
C ASP A 37 -1.16 0.97 -9.28
N PHE A 38 -0.56 2.14 -9.35
CA PHE A 38 -0.71 3.17 -8.33
C PHE A 38 -0.86 4.55 -8.96
N ARG A 39 -1.68 5.40 -8.32
CA ARG A 39 -1.64 6.85 -8.55
C ARG A 39 -1.07 7.55 -7.33
N CYS A 40 -0.45 8.68 -7.58
CA CYS A 40 0.13 9.55 -6.57
C CYS A 40 -0.63 10.87 -6.51
N LYS A 41 -0.62 11.53 -5.34
CA LYS A 41 -1.08 12.90 -5.19
C LYS A 41 -0.14 13.73 -4.32
N GLY A 42 -0.10 15.04 -4.60
CA GLY A 42 0.61 16.01 -3.79
C GLY A 42 0.17 15.94 -2.33
N THR A 43 1.11 15.71 -1.43
CA THR A 43 0.84 15.48 0.00
C THR A 43 1.62 16.45 0.88
N PHE A 44 2.84 16.76 0.46
CA PHE A 44 3.80 17.58 1.19
C PHE A 44 4.09 18.88 0.43
N ASP A 45 4.50 19.92 1.17
CA ASP A 45 4.93 21.20 0.62
C ASP A 45 6.26 21.02 -0.11
N THR A 46 6.28 21.35 -1.40
CA THR A 46 7.43 21.21 -2.30
C THR A 46 8.64 22.08 -1.92
N SER A 47 8.45 23.11 -1.08
CA SER A 47 9.51 24.02 -0.64
C SER A 47 10.34 23.51 0.54
N ARG A 48 9.90 22.43 1.21
CA ARG A 48 10.59 21.89 2.40
C ARG A 48 10.95 20.42 2.24
N THR A 49 11.88 19.95 3.05
CA THR A 49 12.37 18.57 3.05
C THR A 49 11.29 17.59 3.46
N VAL A 50 11.23 16.44 2.79
CA VAL A 50 10.42 15.27 3.15
C VAL A 50 11.38 14.15 3.55
N THR A 51 11.10 13.50 4.68
CA THR A 51 11.86 12.34 5.15
C THR A 51 11.04 11.09 4.92
N CYS A 52 11.63 10.08 4.28
CA CYS A 52 10.98 8.80 4.04
C CYS A 52 11.73 7.67 4.73
N THR A 53 11.00 6.66 5.19
CA THR A 53 11.56 5.49 5.84
C THR A 53 10.82 4.24 5.39
N GLN A 54 11.59 3.26 4.93
CA GLN A 54 11.08 1.96 4.55
C GLN A 54 11.03 1.02 5.75
N SER A 55 9.96 0.26 5.87
CA SER A 55 9.82 -0.78 6.87
C SER A 55 10.69 -2.00 6.54
N ASN A 56 10.94 -2.84 7.54
CA ASN A 56 11.27 -4.25 7.28
C ASN A 56 10.05 -4.98 6.69
N TYR A 57 10.22 -6.25 6.29
CA TYR A 57 9.08 -7.07 5.90
C TYR A 57 8.07 -7.15 7.05
N VAL A 58 6.81 -6.81 6.78
CA VAL A 58 5.76 -6.73 7.80
C VAL A 58 5.03 -8.06 8.01
N ASN A 59 5.33 -9.07 7.19
CA ASN A 59 4.76 -10.40 7.26
C ASN A 59 5.76 -11.48 6.82
N ASN A 60 5.47 -12.73 7.22
CA ASN A 60 5.93 -13.92 6.51
C ASN A 60 4.89 -14.34 5.46
N PHE A 61 5.24 -15.31 4.62
CA PHE A 61 4.29 -15.94 3.70
C PHE A 61 3.14 -16.60 4.45
N ASP A 62 1.97 -16.61 3.85
CA ASP A 62 0.70 -17.17 4.35
C ASP A 62 0.17 -16.44 5.62
N GLU A 63 0.96 -15.53 6.20
CA GLU A 63 0.60 -14.77 7.38
C GLU A 63 -0.13 -13.46 7.02
N ALA A 64 -1.10 -13.14 7.88
CA ALA A 64 -1.78 -11.85 7.86
C ALA A 64 -0.89 -10.75 8.46
N PHE A 65 -1.16 -9.50 8.06
CA PHE A 65 -0.56 -8.34 8.69
C PHE A 65 -1.55 -7.18 8.80
N SER A 66 -1.22 -6.27 9.73
CA SER A 66 -1.80 -4.93 9.80
C SER A 66 -0.68 -3.94 10.04
N PHE A 67 -0.41 -3.10 9.05
CA PHE A 67 0.66 -2.12 9.07
C PHE A 67 0.07 -0.71 9.04
N SER A 68 0.59 0.16 9.90
CA SER A 68 0.32 1.60 9.87
C SER A 68 1.64 2.34 9.82
N CYS A 69 1.69 3.36 8.98
CA CYS A 69 2.80 4.29 8.92
C CYS A 69 3.01 4.96 10.29
N PRO A 70 4.25 5.34 10.64
CA PRO A 70 4.54 6.10 11.84
C PRO A 70 3.69 7.37 11.97
N PHE A 71 3.63 7.93 13.18
CA PHE A 71 2.83 9.11 13.46
C PHE A 71 3.15 10.26 12.49
N HIS A 72 2.08 10.90 11.97
CA HIS A 72 2.15 12.00 11.01
C HIS A 72 2.91 11.69 9.71
N SER A 73 2.80 10.45 9.22
CA SER A 73 3.36 10.06 7.93
C SER A 73 2.31 9.41 7.01
N ALA A 74 2.55 9.50 5.71
CA ALA A 74 1.70 8.95 4.66
C ALA A 74 2.43 7.86 3.87
N LEU A 75 1.68 6.87 3.38
CA LEU A 75 2.19 5.76 2.57
C LEU A 75 2.63 6.28 1.19
N ASN A 76 3.94 6.26 0.94
CA ASN A 76 4.55 6.70 -0.31
C ASN A 76 4.81 5.54 -1.27
N GLY A 77 5.12 4.35 -0.75
CA GLY A 77 5.56 3.24 -1.58
C GLY A 77 5.26 1.87 -1.01
N MET A 78 5.35 0.88 -1.90
CA MET A 78 5.09 -0.53 -1.65
C MET A 78 6.16 -1.36 -2.37
N GLU A 79 6.83 -2.24 -1.63
CA GLU A 79 7.81 -3.19 -2.16
C GLU A 79 7.39 -4.60 -1.76
N SER A 80 7.47 -5.54 -2.70
CA SER A 80 7.09 -6.92 -2.46
C SER A 80 7.72 -7.88 -3.45
N TYR A 81 8.04 -9.08 -2.99
CA TYR A 81 8.41 -10.20 -3.85
C TYR A 81 7.46 -11.38 -3.60
N HIS A 82 7.25 -12.16 -4.66
CA HIS A 82 6.41 -13.35 -4.69
C HIS A 82 7.30 -14.61 -4.61
N ASP A 83 6.74 -15.68 -4.06
CA ASP A 83 7.37 -17.00 -4.00
C ASP A 83 6.39 -18.05 -4.56
N ASN A 84 6.74 -18.67 -5.69
CA ASN A 84 5.91 -19.68 -6.36
C ASN A 84 5.73 -20.99 -5.56
N GLY A 85 6.50 -21.22 -4.49
CA GLY A 85 6.28 -22.38 -3.62
C GLY A 85 5.16 -22.11 -2.61
N LYS A 86 4.96 -20.84 -2.26
CA LYS A 86 3.94 -20.35 -1.35
C LYS A 86 2.73 -19.75 -2.05
N GLU A 87 2.89 -19.38 -3.31
CA GLU A 87 1.93 -18.59 -4.08
C GLU A 87 1.45 -17.35 -3.30
N ASP A 88 2.44 -16.67 -2.73
CA ASP A 88 2.21 -15.56 -1.82
C ASP A 88 3.36 -14.54 -1.85
N ARG A 89 3.10 -13.37 -1.27
CA ARG A 89 3.97 -12.21 -1.26
C ARG A 89 4.35 -11.76 0.15
N ARG A 90 5.61 -11.33 0.30
CA ARG A 90 6.07 -10.55 1.46
C ARG A 90 6.04 -9.07 1.15
N TRP A 91 5.74 -8.26 2.17
CA TRP A 91 5.44 -6.84 1.99
C TRP A 91 6.35 -5.93 2.81
N LYS A 92 6.84 -4.87 2.18
CA LYS A 92 7.44 -3.70 2.82
C LYS A 92 6.69 -2.45 2.37
N TYR A 93 6.73 -1.43 3.21
CA TYR A 93 6.08 -0.17 2.95
C TYR A 93 7.03 0.98 3.21
N ASN A 94 6.96 2.01 2.36
CA ASN A 94 7.71 3.24 2.53
C ASN A 94 6.75 4.34 2.97
N CYS A 95 7.06 4.98 4.11
CA CYS A 95 6.27 6.05 4.69
C CYS A 95 7.07 7.35 4.68
N CYS A 96 6.44 8.45 4.29
CA CYS A 96 7.07 9.77 4.25
C CYS A 96 6.38 10.75 5.20
N ALA A 97 7.17 11.65 5.78
CA ALA A 97 6.72 12.70 6.69
C ALA A 97 7.38 14.04 6.36
N GLN A 98 6.74 15.12 6.80
CA GLN A 98 7.26 16.48 6.70
C GLN A 98 6.88 17.27 7.94
N SER A 99 7.79 18.11 8.45
CA SER A 99 7.49 18.98 9.59
C SER A 99 6.27 19.86 9.33
N ASN A 100 5.40 20.00 10.33
CA ASN A 100 4.14 20.74 10.28
C ASN A 100 3.11 20.18 9.28
N VAL A 101 3.24 18.92 8.86
CA VAL A 101 2.18 18.18 8.17
C VAL A 101 1.68 17.10 9.12
N CYS A 102 0.43 17.23 9.56
CA CYS A 102 -0.18 16.30 10.49
C CYS A 102 -1.35 15.55 9.84
N PHE A 103 -1.58 14.35 10.35
CA PHE A 103 -2.68 13.49 9.96
C PHE A 103 -3.46 13.08 11.21
N SER A 104 -4.78 13.12 11.13
CA SER A 104 -5.72 12.72 12.20
C SER A 104 -7.01 12.16 11.60
N GLU A 105 -8.02 11.89 12.43
CA GLU A 105 -9.33 11.37 11.99
C GLU A 105 -9.17 10.12 11.10
N CYS A 106 -8.36 9.16 11.54
CA CYS A 106 -8.02 7.99 10.74
C CYS A 106 -9.13 6.93 10.75
N LEU A 107 -9.32 6.29 9.61
CA LEU A 107 -10.34 5.28 9.37
C LEU A 107 -9.73 4.06 8.68
N TRP A 108 -10.31 2.91 8.92
CA TRP A 108 -10.06 1.70 8.13
C TRP A 108 -11.24 1.45 7.19
N THR A 109 -10.94 1.01 5.98
CA THR A 109 -11.96 0.40 5.11
C THR A 109 -12.34 -1.00 5.61
N ASP A 110 -13.48 -1.50 5.15
CA ASP A 110 -13.67 -2.95 4.99
C ASP A 110 -12.77 -3.51 3.88
N TYR A 111 -12.84 -4.80 3.62
CA TYR A 111 -12.06 -5.40 2.52
C TYR A 111 -12.51 -4.82 1.18
N VAL A 112 -11.56 -4.27 0.42
CA VAL A 112 -11.86 -3.53 -0.82
C VAL A 112 -11.93 -4.41 -2.07
N ASN A 113 -11.62 -5.70 -1.93
CA ASN A 113 -11.66 -6.70 -2.98
C ASN A 113 -12.23 -8.01 -2.42
N ASN A 114 -12.65 -8.92 -3.29
CA ASN A 114 -12.73 -10.36 -3.03
C ASN A 114 -11.53 -11.11 -3.62
N TRP A 115 -11.49 -12.43 -3.39
CA TRP A 115 -10.52 -13.33 -3.98
C TRP A 115 -10.61 -13.32 -5.50
N ASP A 116 -9.47 -13.43 -6.18
CA ASP A 116 -9.30 -13.50 -7.64
C ASP A 116 -9.81 -12.21 -8.36
N GLU A 117 -10.30 -11.24 -7.59
CA GLU A 117 -10.96 -10.05 -8.12
C GLU A 117 -9.93 -8.96 -8.45
N GLN A 118 -10.14 -8.34 -9.61
CA GLN A 118 -9.53 -7.05 -9.92
C GLN A 118 -10.21 -5.96 -9.08
N PHE A 119 -9.42 -5.12 -8.41
CA PHE A 119 -9.95 -3.97 -7.68
C PHE A 119 -9.23 -2.68 -8.04
N SER A 120 -9.92 -1.56 -7.82
CA SER A 120 -9.35 -0.22 -7.82
C SER A 120 -9.96 0.55 -6.66
N TRP A 121 -9.11 1.01 -5.74
CA TRP A 121 -9.54 1.78 -4.59
C TRP A 121 -8.82 3.12 -4.55
N THR A 122 -9.59 4.20 -4.44
CA THR A 122 -9.11 5.58 -4.42
C THR A 122 -9.28 6.15 -3.01
N VAL A 123 -8.23 6.79 -2.50
CA VAL A 123 -8.28 7.49 -1.22
C VAL A 123 -9.24 8.69 -1.33
N PRO A 124 -10.18 8.88 -0.38
CA PRO A 124 -11.05 10.06 -0.37
C PRO A 124 -10.27 11.38 -0.41
N ASP A 125 -10.84 12.43 -1.02
CA ASP A 125 -10.10 13.64 -1.42
C ASP A 125 -9.28 14.29 -0.29
N SER A 126 -9.90 14.50 0.88
CA SER A 126 -9.24 15.12 2.06
C SER A 126 -8.40 14.17 2.90
N TYR A 127 -8.30 12.91 2.50
CA TYR A 127 -7.59 11.86 3.22
C TYR A 127 -6.35 11.38 2.48
N PHE A 128 -5.46 10.72 3.20
CA PHE A 128 -4.20 10.19 2.69
C PHE A 128 -4.00 8.78 3.20
N LEU A 129 -3.52 7.89 2.33
CA LEU A 129 -3.24 6.50 2.70
C LEU A 129 -2.13 6.48 3.75
N ALA A 130 -2.35 5.77 4.85
CA ALA A 130 -1.48 5.75 6.01
C ALA A 130 -1.25 4.32 6.55
N GLY A 131 -1.79 3.29 5.89
CA GLY A 131 -1.58 1.90 6.30
C GLY A 131 -2.33 0.90 5.44
N VAL A 132 -1.99 -0.36 5.62
CA VAL A 132 -2.49 -1.49 4.83
C VAL A 132 -2.63 -2.70 5.75
N SER A 133 -3.72 -3.46 5.60
CA SER A 133 -3.89 -4.75 6.25
C SER A 133 -4.33 -5.78 5.23
N SER A 134 -3.80 -6.99 5.33
CA SER A 134 -4.08 -8.07 4.41
C SER A 134 -3.91 -9.43 5.07
N TYR A 135 -4.65 -10.41 4.56
CA TYR A 135 -4.47 -11.82 4.87
C TYR A 135 -4.55 -12.64 3.59
N HIS A 136 -3.86 -13.78 3.60
CA HIS A 136 -3.79 -14.74 2.49
C HIS A 136 -4.66 -15.96 2.79
N ASP A 137 -5.13 -16.63 1.74
CA ASP A 137 -5.89 -17.89 1.83
C ASP A 137 -5.32 -18.91 0.86
N ASN A 138 -4.75 -20.00 1.38
CA ASN A 138 -4.10 -21.06 0.59
C ASN A 138 -5.08 -21.86 -0.30
N GLY A 139 -6.40 -21.75 -0.09
CA GLY A 139 -7.37 -22.36 -0.99
C GLY A 139 -7.60 -21.52 -2.25
N LYS A 140 -7.30 -20.23 -2.16
CA LYS A 140 -7.43 -19.23 -3.22
C LYS A 140 -6.10 -18.78 -3.80
N GLU A 141 -5.01 -18.98 -3.05
CA GLU A 141 -3.67 -18.47 -3.34
C GLU A 141 -3.70 -16.98 -3.70
N ASP A 142 -4.42 -16.23 -2.86
CA ASP A 142 -4.67 -14.82 -3.05
C ASP A 142 -4.79 -14.08 -1.71
N ARG A 143 -4.83 -12.74 -1.76
CA ARG A 143 -4.91 -11.84 -0.61
C ARG A 143 -6.12 -10.91 -0.64
N ARG A 144 -6.73 -10.69 0.53
CA ARG A 144 -7.73 -9.61 0.76
C ARG A 144 -7.03 -8.36 1.27
N TRP A 145 -7.58 -7.19 0.96
CA TRP A 145 -6.95 -5.90 1.23
C TRP A 145 -7.87 -4.93 1.99
N LYS A 146 -7.35 -4.32 3.06
CA LYS A 146 -7.92 -3.17 3.78
C LYS A 146 -6.94 -2.03 3.77
N TYR A 147 -7.45 -0.81 3.75
CA TYR A 147 -6.65 0.40 3.76
C TYR A 147 -6.98 1.28 4.96
N HIS A 148 -5.92 1.79 5.60
CA HIS A 148 -5.99 2.78 6.66
C HIS A 148 -5.68 4.14 6.09
N PHE A 149 -6.55 5.12 6.28
CA PHE A 149 -6.39 6.44 5.70
C PHE A 149 -6.77 7.52 6.71
N CYS A 150 -6.03 8.63 6.68
CA CYS A 150 -6.15 9.71 7.67
C CYS A 150 -6.36 11.05 6.96
N LYS A 151 -7.13 11.93 7.59
CA LYS A 151 -7.33 13.29 7.11
C LYS A 151 -6.10 14.13 7.39
N LYS A 152 -5.68 14.94 6.42
CA LYS A 152 -4.62 15.93 6.65
C LYS A 152 -5.18 17.09 7.46
N ILE A 153 -4.49 17.47 8.52
CA ILE A 153 -4.84 18.60 9.39
C ILE A 153 -3.66 19.57 9.53
N SER A 154 -3.99 20.80 9.95
CA SER A 154 -3.00 21.76 10.36
C SER A 154 -2.45 21.39 11.74
N CYS A 155 -1.13 21.47 11.83
CA CYS A 155 -0.38 21.67 13.06
C CYS A 155 0.50 22.92 12.83
#